data_AF-A0A447MYU3-F1
#
_entry.id   AF-A0A447MYU3-F1
#
_cell.length_a   1.000
_cell.length_b   1.000
_cell.length_c   1.000
_cell.angle_alpha   90.00
_cell.angle_beta   90.00
_cell.angle_gamma   90.00
#
_symmetry.space_group_name_H-M   'P 1'
#
loop_
_entity.id
_entity.type
_entity.pdbx_description
1 polymer ?
#
loop_
_entity_poly.entity_id
_entity_poly.type
_entity_poly.pdbx_seq_one_letter_code
_entity_poly.pdbx_strand_id
1 'polypeptide(L)'
;MIPIAVTLLTGFLGAGKTTLLRHILNEQHGFKIAVIENEFGEVSVDDQLIGDRATQIKTLTNGCICCTRSNELEDALLDLLDSRDRGDIAFDRLVIECTGMADPGPIIQTFFSHDVLCKRYLLDGVIALVDAGAR
;
A
#
# COMPACT_ATOMS: atom_id res chain seq x y z
N MET A 1 7.91 -11.75 -16.03
CA MET A 1 7.57 -11.46 -14.62
C MET A 1 6.14 -10.96 -14.59
N ILE A 2 5.32 -11.39 -13.64
CA ILE A 2 3.93 -10.89 -13.49
C ILE A 2 4.00 -9.56 -12.71
N PRO A 3 3.45 -8.44 -13.24
CA PRO A 3 3.37 -7.17 -12.51
C PRO A 3 2.54 -7.31 -11.24
N ILE A 4 2.85 -6.51 -10.23
CA ILE A 4 2.10 -6.44 -8.97
C ILE A 4 0.82 -5.64 -9.18
N ALA A 5 -0.33 -6.21 -8.84
CA ALA A 5 -1.62 -5.54 -8.97
C ALA A 5 -1.78 -4.45 -7.89
N VAL A 6 -2.11 -3.23 -8.30
CA VAL A 6 -2.24 -2.05 -7.43
C VAL A 6 -3.68 -1.60 -7.33
N THR A 7 -4.21 -1.56 -6.11
CA THR A 7 -5.51 -0.99 -5.79
C THR A 7 -5.34 0.33 -5.05
N LEU A 8 -5.96 1.40 -5.54
CA LEU A 8 -6.06 2.66 -4.79
C LEU A 8 -7.36 2.65 -3.99
N LEU A 9 -7.26 2.74 -2.67
CA LEU A 9 -8.41 2.82 -1.78
C LEU A 9 -8.65 4.28 -1.38
N THR A 10 -9.75 4.85 -1.83
CA THR A 10 -10.16 6.22 -1.53
C THR A 10 -11.56 6.25 -0.90
N GLY A 11 -11.99 7.43 -0.46
CA GLY A 11 -13.28 7.65 0.18
C GLY A 11 -13.17 8.67 1.30
N PHE A 12 -14.26 9.39 1.58
CA PHE A 12 -14.25 10.47 2.57
C PHE A 12 -13.92 9.98 3.99
N LEU A 13 -13.61 10.92 4.90
CA LEU A 13 -13.40 10.58 6.32
C LEU A 13 -14.66 9.89 6.87
N GLY A 14 -14.48 8.82 7.62
CA GLY A 14 -15.60 8.04 8.18
C GLY A 14 -16.16 6.94 7.28
N ALA A 15 -15.79 6.88 6.00
CA ALA A 15 -16.32 5.88 5.05
C ALA A 15 -15.90 4.41 5.30
N GLY A 16 -15.21 4.11 6.42
CA GLY A 16 -14.84 2.75 6.79
C GLY A 16 -13.51 2.22 6.23
N LYS A 17 -12.69 3.07 5.56
CA LYS A 17 -11.36 2.71 5.04
C LYS A 17 -10.49 2.00 6.08
N THR A 18 -10.36 2.60 7.27
CA THR A 18 -9.51 2.08 8.36
C THR A 18 -9.96 0.70 8.85
N THR A 19 -11.27 0.43 8.87
CA THR A 19 -11.79 -0.88 9.26
C THR A 19 -11.38 -1.96 8.24
N LEU A 20 -11.45 -1.64 6.95
CA LEU A 20 -10.99 -2.54 5.89
C LEU A 20 -9.48 -2.77 5.95
N LEU A 21 -8.68 -1.71 6.11
CA LEU A 21 -7.22 -1.83 6.23
C LEU A 21 -6.82 -2.65 7.46
N ARG A 22 -7.47 -2.45 8.62
CA ARG A 22 -7.21 -3.28 9.81
C ARG A 22 -7.49 -4.75 9.58
N HIS A 23 -8.54 -5.09 8.83
CA HIS A 23 -8.83 -6.48 8.47
C HIS A 23 -7.68 -7.06 7.62
N ILE A 24 -7.20 -6.31 6.62
CA ILE A 24 -6.07 -6.71 5.77
C ILE A 24 -4.78 -6.88 6.60
N LEU A 25 -4.52 -6.00 7.56
CA LEU A 25 -3.25 -5.99 8.29
C LEU A 25 -3.20 -7.02 9.44
N ASN A 26 -4.35 -7.47 9.97
CA ASN A 26 -4.36 -8.32 11.17
C ASN A 26 -4.93 -9.72 10.96
N GLU A 27 -5.85 -9.92 10.01
CA GLU A 27 -6.54 -11.21 9.86
C GLU A 27 -5.78 -12.20 8.99
N GLN A 28 -5.97 -13.50 9.23
CA GLN A 28 -5.37 -14.58 8.43
C GLN A 28 -6.21 -14.88 7.18
N HIS A 29 -6.24 -13.96 6.23
CA HIS A 29 -6.98 -14.11 4.97
C HIS A 29 -6.21 -14.87 3.87
N GLY A 30 -4.93 -15.20 4.09
CA GLY A 30 -4.10 -15.98 3.15
C GLY A 30 -3.60 -15.24 1.91
N PHE A 31 -3.77 -13.91 1.85
CA PHE A 31 -3.25 -13.06 0.78
C PHE A 31 -1.96 -12.38 1.24
N LYS A 32 -1.02 -12.15 0.31
CA LYS A 32 0.22 -11.43 0.59
C LYS A 32 0.13 -10.01 0.07
N ILE A 33 -0.41 -9.12 0.89
CA ILE A 33 -0.75 -7.75 0.51
C ILE A 33 0.28 -6.79 1.13
N ALA A 34 0.86 -5.93 0.30
CA ALA A 34 1.55 -4.73 0.76
C ALA A 34 0.54 -3.59 0.88
N VAL A 35 0.60 -2.83 1.98
CA VAL A 35 -0.26 -1.68 2.24
C VAL A 35 0.62 -0.46 2.47
N ILE A 36 0.40 0.59 1.68
CA ILE A 36 0.92 1.94 1.96
C ILE A 36 -0.20 2.73 2.62
N GLU A 37 -0.07 2.95 3.91
CA GLU A 37 -0.99 3.76 4.71
C GLU A 37 -0.36 5.10 5.12
N ASN A 38 -1.20 6.08 5.47
CA ASN A 38 -0.68 7.40 5.85
C ASN A 38 -0.02 7.37 7.23
N GLU A 39 -0.59 6.60 8.16
CA GLU A 39 -0.10 6.45 9.53
C GLU A 39 -0.22 4.99 9.95
N PHE A 40 0.76 4.50 10.71
CA PHE A 40 0.71 3.13 11.24
C PHE A 40 -0.45 2.98 12.21
N GLY A 41 -1.32 2.00 11.97
CA GLY A 41 -2.27 1.52 12.96
C GLY A 41 -1.62 0.66 14.06
N GLU A 42 -2.41 0.25 15.05
CA GLU A 42 -2.03 -0.85 15.95
C GLU A 42 -2.01 -2.16 15.15
N VAL A 43 -0.81 -2.63 14.81
CA VAL A 43 -0.57 -3.87 14.04
C VAL A 43 0.50 -4.72 14.72
N SER A 44 0.37 -6.05 14.63
CA SER A 44 1.38 -6.99 15.11
C SER A 44 2.52 -7.12 14.09
N VAL A 45 3.69 -6.59 14.46
CA VAL A 45 4.90 -6.57 13.63
C VAL A 45 5.78 -7.76 13.97
N ASP A 46 6.19 -8.51 12.94
CA ASP A 46 7.13 -9.62 13.07
C ASP A 46 8.58 -9.16 12.81
N ASP A 47 8.77 -8.37 11.76
CA ASP A 47 10.09 -7.86 11.36
C ASP A 47 9.97 -6.44 10.78
N GLN A 48 11.06 -5.69 10.83
CA GLN A 48 11.12 -4.32 10.32
C GLN A 48 12.47 -4.06 9.65
N LEU A 49 12.42 -3.43 8.48
CA LEU A 49 13.58 -2.97 7.74
C LEU A 49 13.38 -1.54 7.24
N ILE A 50 14.50 -0.89 6.91
CA ILE A 50 14.52 0.46 6.33
C ILE A 50 15.08 0.31 4.92
N GLY A 51 14.31 0.73 3.92
CA GLY A 51 14.74 0.76 2.53
C GLY A 51 15.83 1.82 2.27
N ASP A 52 16.48 1.70 1.13
CA ASP A 52 17.59 2.59 0.74
C ASP A 52 17.14 4.06 0.62
N ARG A 53 15.83 4.30 0.38
CA ARG A 53 15.20 5.62 0.32
C ARG A 53 14.44 5.96 1.60
N ALA A 54 14.85 5.37 2.73
CA ALA A 54 14.31 5.58 4.07
C ALA A 54 12.84 5.17 4.26
N THR A 55 12.29 4.34 3.39
CA THR A 55 10.95 3.77 3.59
C THR A 55 10.98 2.78 4.75
N GLN A 56 10.14 2.99 5.77
CA GLN A 56 9.94 2.00 6.82
C GLN A 56 9.02 0.90 6.31
N ILE A 57 9.58 -0.31 6.19
CA ILE A 57 8.87 -1.50 5.72
C ILE A 57 8.75 -2.44 6.90
N LYS A 58 7.51 -2.80 7.25
CA LYS A 58 7.20 -3.74 8.34
C LYS A 58 6.55 -4.98 7.77
N THR A 59 7.06 -6.13 8.14
CA THR A 59 6.41 -7.43 7.87
C THR A 59 5.53 -7.79 9.06
N LEU A 60 4.28 -8.13 8.78
CA LEU A 60 3.28 -8.43 9.80
C LEU A 60 3.15 -9.94 10.02
N THR A 61 2.61 -10.34 11.17
CA THR A 61 2.43 -11.75 11.54
C THR A 61 1.54 -12.54 10.58
N ASN A 62 0.61 -11.87 9.89
CA ASN A 62 -0.23 -12.52 8.88
C ASN A 62 0.46 -12.63 7.49
N GLY A 63 1.71 -12.18 7.36
CA GLY A 63 2.49 -12.18 6.13
C GLY A 63 2.22 -10.98 5.21
N CYS A 64 1.40 -10.03 5.61
CA CYS A 64 1.26 -8.75 4.91
C CYS A 64 2.44 -7.82 5.20
N ILE A 65 2.57 -6.80 4.36
CA ILE A 65 3.61 -5.79 4.47
C ILE A 65 2.92 -4.45 4.69
N CYS A 66 3.44 -3.66 5.63
CA CYS A 66 2.93 -2.34 5.92
C CYS A 66 4.04 -1.30 5.78
N CYS A 67 3.74 -0.21 5.10
CA CYS A 67 4.64 0.91 4.92
C CYS A 67 3.91 2.21 5.24
N THR A 68 4.60 3.12 5.92
CA THR A 68 4.15 4.51 5.96
C THR A 68 4.49 5.19 4.65
N ARG A 69 3.60 6.09 4.24
CA ARG A 69 3.88 7.03 3.18
C ARG A 69 5.09 7.90 3.58
N SER A 70 6.24 7.67 2.94
CA SER A 70 7.39 8.59 2.97
C SER A 70 7.00 9.92 2.31
N ASN A 71 7.88 10.92 2.37
CA ASN A 71 7.64 12.21 1.70
C ASN A 71 7.29 12.06 0.20
N GLU A 72 7.77 10.99 -0.44
CA GLU A 72 7.55 10.71 -1.87
C GLU A 72 7.07 9.26 -2.08
N LEU A 73 5.90 9.08 -2.70
CA LEU A 73 5.32 7.75 -2.98
C LEU A 73 6.25 6.89 -3.87
N GLU A 74 6.95 7.53 -4.80
CA GLU A 74 7.90 6.87 -5.69
C GLU A 74 8.98 6.10 -4.91
N ASP A 75 9.53 6.72 -3.85
CA ASP A 75 10.55 6.11 -3.00
C ASP A 75 10.02 4.84 -2.32
N ALA A 76 8.80 4.90 -1.77
CA ALA A 76 8.17 3.75 -1.12
C ALA A 76 7.94 2.60 -2.10
N LEU A 77 7.51 2.92 -3.33
CA LEU A 77 7.30 1.92 -4.38
C LEU A 77 8.60 1.25 -4.81
N LEU A 78 9.69 2.02 -4.94
CA LEU A 78 11.01 1.51 -5.31
C LEU A 78 11.63 0.67 -4.18
N ASP A 79 11.58 1.13 -2.93
CA ASP A 79 12.10 0.38 -1.78
C ASP A 79 11.37 -0.96 -1.59
N LEU A 80 10.05 -0.99 -1.85
CA LEU A 80 9.26 -2.23 -1.86
C LEU A 80 9.71 -3.19 -2.98
N LEU A 81 10.04 -2.68 -4.18
CA LEU A 81 10.56 -3.51 -5.26
C LEU A 81 11.95 -4.05 -4.94
N ASP A 82 12.85 -3.20 -4.45
CA ASP A 82 14.22 -3.57 -4.13
C ASP A 82 14.25 -4.65 -3.04
N SER A 83 13.45 -4.49 -1.98
CA SER A 83 13.33 -5.47 -0.90
C SER A 83 12.70 -6.78 -1.37
N ARG A 84 11.71 -6.71 -2.27
CA ARG A 84 11.10 -7.91 -2.88
C ARG A 84 12.05 -8.65 -3.80
N ASP A 85 12.88 -7.93 -4.55
CA ASP A 85 13.84 -8.52 -5.49
C ASP A 85 15.05 -9.15 -4.77
N ARG A 86 15.43 -8.60 -3.61
CA ARG A 86 16.39 -9.23 -2.68
C ARG A 86 15.84 -10.47 -1.98
N GLY A 87 14.52 -10.61 -1.92
CA GLY A 87 13.85 -11.71 -1.22
C GLY A 87 13.61 -11.45 0.27
N ASP A 88 13.79 -10.20 0.72
CA ASP A 88 13.56 -9.79 2.11
C ASP A 88 12.06 -9.81 2.46
N ILE A 89 11.21 -9.52 1.47
CA ILE A 89 9.75 -9.48 1.59
C ILE A 89 9.08 -10.15 0.39
N ALA A 90 7.81 -10.57 0.55
CA ALA A 90 7.05 -11.19 -0.52
C ALA A 90 5.59 -10.73 -0.55
N PHE A 91 5.17 -10.15 -1.68
CA PHE A 91 3.79 -9.77 -1.95
C PHE A 91 3.46 -9.83 -3.44
N ASP A 92 2.16 -9.99 -3.74
CA ASP A 92 1.62 -10.03 -5.09
C ASP A 92 0.57 -8.94 -5.36
N ARG A 93 0.13 -8.23 -4.31
CA ARG A 93 -0.83 -7.12 -4.37
C ARG A 93 -0.34 -5.94 -3.54
N LEU A 94 -0.65 -4.74 -4.02
CA LEU A 94 -0.40 -3.48 -3.34
C LEU A 94 -1.71 -2.72 -3.16
N VAL A 95 -2.00 -2.30 -1.93
CA VAL A 95 -3.10 -1.38 -1.62
C VAL A 95 -2.51 -0.06 -1.15
N ILE A 96 -2.96 1.05 -1.72
CA ILE A 96 -2.53 2.39 -1.31
C ILE A 96 -3.73 3.14 -0.75
N GLU A 97 -3.63 3.55 0.50
CA GLU A 97 -4.60 4.44 1.11
C GLU A 97 -4.43 5.87 0.56
N CYS A 98 -5.50 6.39 -0.05
CA CYS A 98 -5.63 7.80 -0.36
C CYS A 98 -6.40 8.47 0.78
N THR A 99 -5.94 9.63 1.25
CA THR A 99 -6.70 10.39 2.26
C THR A 99 -8.06 10.80 1.68
N GLY A 100 -9.04 11.04 2.55
CA GLY A 100 -10.41 11.34 2.08
C GLY A 100 -10.58 12.66 1.32
N MET A 101 -9.56 13.51 1.32
CA MET A 101 -9.47 14.74 0.53
C MET A 101 -8.42 14.66 -0.58
N ALA A 102 -7.65 13.57 -0.66
CA ALA A 102 -6.62 13.42 -1.69
C ALA A 102 -7.24 13.13 -3.04
N ASP A 103 -6.77 13.88 -4.05
CA ASP A 103 -6.97 13.53 -5.44
C ASP A 103 -6.19 12.23 -5.76
N PRO A 104 -6.86 11.16 -6.26
CA PRO A 104 -6.16 9.97 -6.74
C PRO A 104 -5.27 10.24 -7.97
N GLY A 105 -5.53 11.31 -8.73
CA GLY A 105 -4.84 11.63 -9.99
C GLY A 105 -3.31 11.66 -9.87
N PRO A 106 -2.71 12.44 -8.96
CA PRO A 106 -1.27 12.45 -8.75
C PRO A 106 -0.68 11.08 -8.38
N ILE A 107 -1.40 10.26 -7.60
CA ILE A 107 -0.95 8.92 -7.22
C ILE A 107 -0.93 7.99 -8.44
N ILE A 108 -1.97 8.07 -9.28
CA ILE A 108 -2.04 7.33 -10.55
C ILE A 108 -0.87 7.72 -11.45
N GLN A 109 -0.58 9.03 -11.56
CA GLN A 109 0.52 9.53 -12.40
C GLN A 109 1.90 8.99 -12.00
N THR A 110 2.15 8.74 -10.70
CA THR A 110 3.39 8.11 -10.22
C THR A 110 3.63 6.74 -10.86
N PHE A 111 2.59 5.96 -11.15
CA PHE A 111 2.76 4.67 -11.83
C PHE A 111 3.18 4.78 -13.30
N PHE A 112 3.11 5.99 -13.86
CA PHE A 112 3.52 6.31 -15.22
C PHE A 112 4.75 7.23 -15.27
N SER A 113 5.31 7.63 -14.13
CA SER A 113 6.46 8.56 -14.06
C SER A 113 7.80 7.88 -14.36
N HIS A 114 7.90 6.57 -14.13
CA HIS A 114 9.16 5.85 -14.17
C HIS A 114 9.03 4.48 -14.86
N ASP A 115 9.93 4.19 -15.80
CA ASP A 115 9.94 2.95 -16.61
C ASP A 115 9.86 1.66 -15.79
N VAL A 116 10.55 1.65 -14.63
CA VAL A 116 10.53 0.51 -13.70
C VAL A 116 9.14 0.35 -13.10
N LEU A 117 8.50 1.42 -12.62
CA LEU A 117 7.17 1.35 -12.01
C LEU A 117 6.13 0.88 -13.04
N CYS A 118 6.16 1.43 -14.26
CA CYS A 118 5.30 1.02 -15.37
C CYS A 118 5.34 -0.48 -15.68
N LYS A 119 6.52 -1.11 -15.52
CA LYS A 119 6.74 -2.53 -15.86
C LYS A 119 6.46 -3.45 -14.68
N ARG A 120 6.62 -2.97 -13.45
CA ARG A 120 6.62 -3.77 -12.23
C ARG A 120 5.31 -3.70 -11.47
N TYR A 121 4.57 -2.60 -11.61
CA TYR A 121 3.25 -2.39 -11.05
C TYR A 121 2.22 -2.26 -12.16
N LEU A 122 1.02 -2.80 -11.93
CA LEU A 122 -0.13 -2.66 -12.81
C LEU A 122 -1.29 -2.12 -11.99
N LEU A 123 -1.80 -0.94 -12.37
CA LEU A 123 -2.97 -0.36 -11.72
C LEU A 123 -4.20 -1.21 -12.03
N ASP A 124 -4.76 -1.87 -11.02
CA ASP A 124 -5.95 -2.72 -11.10
C ASP A 124 -7.22 -1.85 -11.05
N GLY A 125 -7.28 -0.93 -10.08
CA GLY A 125 -8.42 -0.02 -9.99
C GLY A 125 -8.36 1.00 -8.86
N VAL A 126 -9.30 1.93 -8.92
CA VAL A 126 -9.59 2.90 -7.86
C VAL A 126 -10.91 2.51 -7.21
N ILE A 127 -10.86 2.21 -5.91
CA ILE A 127 -12.02 1.79 -5.11
C ILE A 127 -12.40 2.94 -4.20
N ALA A 128 -13.56 3.54 -4.46
CA ALA A 128 -14.12 4.62 -3.64
C ALA A 128 -15.12 4.06 -2.62
N LEU A 129 -14.82 4.17 -1.34
CA LEU A 129 -15.75 3.91 -0.25
C LEU A 129 -16.62 5.16 -0.02
N VAL A 130 -17.94 4.97 -0.05
CA VAL A 130 -18.93 6.03 0.14
C VAL A 130 -19.84 5.67 1.30
N ASP A 131 -19.91 6.53 2.31
CA ASP A 131 -20.85 6.40 3.42
C ASP A 131 -22.23 6.93 3.02
N ALA A 132 -23.22 6.03 2.93
CA ALA A 132 -24.60 6.40 2.63
C ALA A 132 -25.29 7.21 3.75
N GLY A 133 -24.72 7.19 4.95
CA GLY A 133 -25.21 7.93 6.12
C GLY A 133 -24.56 9.32 6.30
N ALA A 134 -23.58 9.69 5.46
CA ALA A 134 -22.96 11.00 5.52
C ALA A 134 -24.01 12.09 5.24
N ARG A 135 -24.23 12.96 6.23
CA ARG A 135 -25.15 14.11 6.16
C ARG A 135 -24.38 15.40 6.07
#